data_AF-A0A962H4E2-F1
#
_entry.id   AF-A0A962H4E2-F1
#
_cell.length_a   1.000
_cell.length_b   1.000
_cell.length_c   1.000
_cell.angle_alpha   90.00
_cell.angle_beta   90.00
_cell.angle_gamma   90.00
#
_symmetry.space_group_name_H-M   'P 1'
#
loop_
_entity.id
_entity.type
_entity.pdbx_description
1 polymer ?
#
loop_
_entity_poly.entity_id
_entity_poly.type
_entity_poly.pdbx_seq_one_letter_code
_entity_poly.pdbx_strand_id
1 'polypeptide(L)'
;MKSIALWLLTALTIGTALGSPPARAVELCVNSVATLQQALALYPLHNGGRLTIKVVQGTYAIGSQLGGGVYANHFGASLTVQGGYTAGCATRMINPTATILDANNAANSGLAFVFDPGQEVKFESLSFTRFNADAVLSMDMDILGDDSGAAVVRNCRFVDNNVQQIIRADAPQMALVNNLIAGNVIGGPAPATVLTDFSSHFNSYVVITNNTIANNIGAAGLIVHNSTAGSAVPSDRISEVANNIIWGNGTPDINLSGFSHADAALILSSNLYGSVSNAGPLASGNLVANPLFVNPGAGNYSLSPTSPAVNSGASFQLYGLPPVDLVGVNRIIGSG
;
A
#
# COMPACT_ATOMS: atom_id res chain seq x y z
N MET A 1 -1.82 -60.21 65.13
CA MET A 1 -0.79 -59.16 64.95
C MET A 1 -1.10 -58.44 63.66
N LYS A 2 -1.68 -57.23 63.74
CA LYS A 2 -2.17 -56.46 62.58
C LYS A 2 -1.03 -55.61 62.03
N SER A 3 -0.68 -55.81 60.76
CA SER A 3 0.33 -55.03 60.04
C SER A 3 -0.27 -53.75 59.46
N ILE A 4 0.49 -52.67 59.55
CA ILE A 4 0.16 -51.29 59.15
C ILE A 4 0.50 -51.13 57.66
N ALA A 5 -0.49 -50.78 56.83
CA ALA A 5 -0.27 -50.41 55.43
C ALA A 5 -0.12 -48.89 55.30
N LEU A 6 1.09 -48.47 54.95
CA LEU A 6 1.50 -47.10 54.69
C LEU A 6 1.02 -46.67 53.30
N TRP A 7 0.14 -45.66 53.23
CA TRP A 7 -0.31 -45.05 51.99
C TRP A 7 0.72 -44.01 51.51
N LEU A 8 1.35 -44.27 50.36
CA LEU A 8 2.17 -43.28 49.64
C LEU A 8 1.26 -42.44 48.74
N LEU A 9 1.21 -41.14 49.01
CA LEU A 9 0.53 -40.13 48.20
C LEU A 9 1.47 -39.70 47.06
N THR A 10 1.23 -40.17 45.83
CA THR A 10 1.96 -39.68 44.65
C THR A 10 1.27 -38.42 44.13
N ALA A 11 1.87 -37.25 44.38
CA ALA A 11 1.42 -35.98 43.81
C ALA A 11 1.82 -35.93 42.32
N LEU A 12 0.83 -36.08 41.42
CA LEU A 12 0.99 -35.88 39.99
C LEU A 12 0.78 -34.39 39.67
N THR A 13 1.88 -33.65 39.49
CA THR A 13 1.85 -32.29 38.95
C THR A 13 1.54 -32.35 37.45
N ILE A 14 0.29 -32.08 37.09
CA ILE A 14 -0.12 -31.83 35.71
C ILE A 14 0.37 -30.42 35.36
N GLY A 15 1.54 -30.34 34.71
CA GLY A 15 1.98 -29.13 34.02
C GLY A 15 1.06 -28.87 32.84
N THR A 16 0.10 -27.96 32.99
CA THR A 16 -0.66 -27.42 31.88
C THR A 16 0.26 -26.50 31.08
N ALA A 17 0.80 -27.03 29.99
CA ALA A 17 1.34 -26.19 28.93
C ALA A 17 0.18 -25.33 28.41
N LEU A 18 0.13 -24.08 28.85
CA LEU A 18 -0.66 -23.02 28.22
C LEU A 18 -0.04 -22.77 26.85
N GLY A 19 -0.32 -23.66 25.90
CA GLY A 19 -0.06 -23.40 24.50
C GLY A 19 -0.92 -22.21 24.11
N SER A 20 -0.29 -21.09 23.78
CA SER A 20 -0.98 -19.96 23.17
C SER A 20 -1.84 -20.48 22.02
N PRO A 21 -3.15 -20.18 21.98
CA PRO A 21 -4.01 -20.66 20.91
C PRO A 21 -3.40 -20.22 19.56
N PRO A 22 -3.42 -21.09 18.54
CA PRO A 22 -2.84 -20.77 17.25
C PRO A 22 -3.49 -19.50 16.70
N ALA A 23 -2.67 -18.58 16.19
CA ALA A 23 -3.14 -17.39 15.51
C ALA A 23 -4.12 -17.80 14.39
N ARG A 24 -5.36 -17.32 14.45
CA ARG A 24 -6.42 -17.71 13.51
C ARG A 24 -6.50 -16.70 12.38
N ALA A 25 -6.37 -17.17 11.14
CA ALA A 25 -6.78 -16.37 9.98
C ALA A 25 -8.32 -16.38 9.90
N VAL A 26 -8.92 -15.20 9.75
CA VAL A 26 -10.37 -15.01 9.56
C VAL A 26 -10.60 -14.43 8.18
N GLU A 27 -11.56 -14.99 7.44
CA GLU A 27 -11.98 -14.47 6.15
C GLU A 27 -13.44 -14.04 6.20
N LEU A 28 -13.73 -12.83 5.76
CA LEU A 28 -15.08 -12.26 5.70
C LEU A 28 -15.45 -11.95 4.26
N CYS A 29 -16.64 -12.36 3.84
CA CYS A 29 -17.19 -11.98 2.54
C CYS A 29 -18.17 -10.81 2.71
N VAL A 30 -17.94 -9.70 2.01
CA VAL A 30 -18.77 -8.48 2.12
C VAL A 30 -19.31 -8.05 0.77
N ASN A 31 -20.60 -7.76 0.71
CA ASN A 31 -21.34 -7.41 -0.51
C ASN A 31 -22.19 -6.13 -0.35
N SER A 32 -22.02 -5.39 0.74
CA SER A 32 -22.71 -4.13 1.00
C SER A 32 -21.83 -3.18 1.80
N VAL A 33 -22.18 -1.88 1.81
CA VAL A 33 -21.47 -0.88 2.62
C VAL A 33 -21.56 -1.23 4.11
N ALA A 34 -22.73 -1.65 4.60
CA ALA A 34 -22.93 -1.99 6.00
C ALA A 34 -22.04 -3.18 6.43
N THR A 35 -21.97 -4.23 5.61
CA THR A 35 -21.12 -5.40 5.93
C THR A 35 -19.63 -5.10 5.79
N LEU A 36 -19.24 -4.21 4.87
CA LEU A 36 -17.86 -3.72 4.78
C LEU A 36 -17.47 -2.89 6.01
N GLN A 37 -18.34 -1.97 6.45
CA GLN A 37 -18.12 -1.16 7.66
C GLN A 37 -17.97 -2.05 8.90
N GLN A 38 -18.86 -3.03 9.07
CA GLN A 38 -18.79 -4.00 10.17
C GLN A 38 -17.49 -4.82 10.12
N ALA A 39 -17.08 -5.29 8.94
CA ALA A 39 -15.86 -6.06 8.77
C ALA A 39 -14.60 -5.25 9.13
N LEU A 40 -14.52 -3.98 8.71
CA LEU A 40 -13.41 -3.09 9.08
C LEU A 40 -13.41 -2.77 10.58
N ALA A 41 -14.58 -2.60 11.19
CA ALA A 41 -14.71 -2.37 12.63
C ALA A 41 -14.25 -3.57 13.49
N LEU A 42 -14.10 -4.77 12.92
CA LEU A 42 -13.50 -5.91 13.61
C LEU A 42 -11.98 -5.82 13.70
N TYR A 43 -11.32 -5.08 12.80
CA TYR A 43 -9.87 -5.02 12.76
C TYR A 43 -9.26 -4.52 14.08
N PRO A 44 -9.71 -3.41 14.69
CA PRO A 44 -9.16 -2.95 15.97
C PRO A 44 -9.28 -3.94 17.13
N LEU A 45 -10.18 -4.92 17.03
CA LEU A 45 -10.48 -5.90 18.07
C LEU A 45 -9.89 -7.29 17.76
N HIS A 46 -9.26 -7.47 16.60
CA HIS A 46 -8.77 -8.77 16.16
C HIS A 46 -7.45 -9.12 16.86
N ASN A 47 -7.38 -10.29 17.50
CA ASN A 47 -6.21 -10.72 18.27
C ASN A 47 -5.39 -11.77 17.49
N GLY A 48 -4.20 -11.36 17.06
CA GLY A 48 -3.27 -12.17 16.28
C GLY A 48 -3.76 -12.50 14.87
N GLY A 49 -2.89 -13.13 14.09
CA GLY A 49 -3.27 -13.73 12.80
C GLY A 49 -3.56 -12.69 11.71
N ARG A 50 -4.51 -13.02 10.83
CA ARG A 50 -4.86 -12.19 9.67
C ARG A 50 -6.38 -12.11 9.49
N LEU A 51 -6.89 -10.89 9.43
CA LEU A 51 -8.24 -10.59 9.00
C LEU A 51 -8.24 -10.29 7.49
N THR A 52 -8.86 -11.15 6.70
CA THR A 52 -9.03 -10.97 5.26
C THR A 52 -10.47 -10.57 4.94
N ILE A 53 -10.67 -9.38 4.40
CA ILE A 53 -11.96 -8.88 3.94
C ILE A 53 -12.04 -9.03 2.42
N LYS A 54 -12.86 -9.97 1.96
CA LYS A 54 -13.15 -10.26 0.56
C LYS A 54 -14.35 -9.45 0.12
N VAL A 55 -14.13 -8.45 -0.73
CA VAL A 55 -15.15 -7.52 -1.20
C VAL A 55 -15.68 -7.98 -2.55
N VAL A 56 -16.98 -8.25 -2.60
CA VAL A 56 -17.67 -8.63 -3.83
C VAL A 56 -17.62 -7.49 -4.85
N GLN A 57 -17.66 -7.83 -6.13
CA GLN A 57 -17.71 -6.88 -7.23
C GLN A 57 -18.94 -5.98 -7.11
N GLY A 58 -18.78 -4.70 -7.40
CA GLY A 58 -19.83 -3.69 -7.27
C GLY A 58 -19.32 -2.30 -6.93
N THR A 59 -20.22 -1.32 -6.95
CA THR A 59 -19.96 0.04 -6.46
C THR A 59 -20.57 0.23 -5.08
N TYR A 60 -19.75 0.64 -4.14
CA TYR A 60 -20.10 0.86 -2.74
C TYR A 60 -20.09 2.37 -2.50
N ALA A 61 -21.28 2.97 -2.43
CA ALA A 61 -21.44 4.38 -2.07
C ALA A 61 -21.21 4.53 -0.56
N ILE A 62 -19.95 4.65 -0.15
CA ILE A 62 -19.55 4.64 1.25
C ILE A 62 -19.75 5.99 1.93
N GLY A 63 -19.81 7.10 1.18
CA GLY A 63 -19.86 8.44 1.77
C GLY A 63 -18.71 8.64 2.76
N SER A 64 -19.03 9.00 4.00
CA SER A 64 -18.10 9.08 5.13
C SER A 64 -18.18 7.88 6.09
N GLN A 65 -18.95 6.83 5.77
CA GLN A 65 -19.26 5.73 6.71
C GLN A 65 -18.05 4.88 7.12
N LEU A 66 -17.01 4.87 6.30
CA LEU A 66 -15.75 4.17 6.58
C LEU A 66 -14.65 5.11 7.07
N GLY A 67 -14.89 6.43 7.06
CA GLY A 67 -13.89 7.43 7.39
C GLY A 67 -14.16 8.13 8.72
N GLY A 68 -13.37 9.16 9.00
CA GLY A 68 -13.50 10.02 10.18
C GLY A 68 -12.97 9.41 11.48
N GLY A 69 -12.33 8.24 11.41
CA GLY A 69 -11.68 7.57 12.55
C GLY A 69 -10.44 6.80 12.13
N VAL A 70 -9.74 6.26 13.12
CA VAL A 70 -8.54 5.44 12.94
C VAL A 70 -8.86 4.00 13.27
N TYR A 71 -8.51 3.10 12.36
CA TYR A 71 -8.55 1.66 12.58
C TYR A 71 -7.20 1.20 13.17
N ALA A 72 -7.07 1.26 14.48
CA ALA A 72 -5.84 0.92 15.20
C ALA A 72 -5.87 -0.51 15.75
N ASN A 73 -4.88 -1.36 15.44
CA ASN A 73 -4.74 -2.69 16.03
C ASN A 73 -3.40 -2.87 16.76
N HIS A 74 -3.50 -3.05 18.08
CA HIS A 74 -2.34 -3.32 18.96
C HIS A 74 -2.33 -4.76 19.50
N PHE A 75 -2.96 -5.68 18.77
CA PHE A 75 -3.17 -7.05 19.20
C PHE A 75 -2.52 -8.08 18.25
N GLY A 76 -1.59 -7.65 17.40
CA GLY A 76 -0.81 -8.53 16.53
C GLY A 76 -1.55 -9.03 15.29
N ALA A 77 -2.63 -8.37 14.85
CA ALA A 77 -3.40 -8.79 13.69
C ALA A 77 -2.98 -8.06 12.41
N SER A 78 -2.80 -8.80 11.32
CA SER A 78 -2.69 -8.23 9.97
C SER A 78 -4.07 -8.02 9.33
N LEU A 79 -4.21 -7.02 8.46
CA LEU A 79 -5.40 -6.73 7.67
C LEU A 79 -5.12 -6.88 6.17
N THR A 80 -5.98 -7.60 5.47
CA THR A 80 -5.97 -7.68 4.00
C THR A 80 -7.36 -7.38 3.46
N VAL A 81 -7.52 -6.30 2.69
CA VAL A 81 -8.77 -5.95 2.00
C VAL A 81 -8.61 -6.19 0.50
N GLN A 82 -9.45 -7.06 -0.05
CA GLN A 82 -9.32 -7.56 -1.42
C GLN A 82 -10.62 -7.40 -2.20
N GLY A 83 -10.59 -6.61 -3.27
CA GLY A 83 -11.68 -6.52 -4.23
C GLY A 83 -11.65 -7.62 -5.30
N GLY A 84 -12.68 -7.61 -6.14
CA GLY A 84 -12.77 -8.44 -7.35
C GLY A 84 -13.47 -9.79 -7.15
N TYR A 85 -14.11 -10.04 -6.00
CA TYR A 85 -14.77 -11.31 -5.74
C TYR A 85 -16.16 -11.41 -6.40
N THR A 86 -16.49 -12.57 -6.96
CA THR A 86 -17.87 -12.83 -7.41
C THR A 86 -18.82 -12.98 -6.22
N ALA A 87 -20.13 -13.05 -6.49
CA ALA A 87 -21.13 -13.28 -5.45
C ALA A 87 -20.77 -14.49 -4.55
N GLY A 88 -20.95 -14.32 -3.24
CA GLY A 88 -20.56 -15.32 -2.23
C GLY A 88 -19.06 -15.52 -2.05
N CYS A 89 -18.22 -14.66 -2.65
CA CYS A 89 -16.77 -14.77 -2.64
C CYS A 89 -16.23 -16.10 -3.20
N ALA A 90 -16.96 -16.69 -4.14
CA ALA A 90 -16.65 -18.00 -4.72
C ALA A 90 -15.37 -18.00 -5.58
N THR A 91 -15.21 -16.99 -6.42
CA THR A 91 -14.00 -16.79 -7.24
C THR A 91 -13.56 -15.32 -7.19
N ARG A 92 -12.33 -15.05 -7.62
CA ARG A 92 -11.74 -13.71 -7.63
C ARG A 92 -11.14 -13.41 -8.99
N MET A 93 -11.39 -12.20 -9.48
CA MET A 93 -10.73 -11.62 -10.64
C MET A 93 -9.90 -10.42 -10.18
N ILE A 94 -8.62 -10.36 -10.55
CA ILE A 94 -7.76 -9.19 -10.28
C ILE A 94 -8.08 -8.13 -11.33
N ASN A 95 -8.98 -7.22 -10.97
CA ASN A 95 -9.35 -6.08 -11.78
C ASN A 95 -9.80 -4.94 -10.82
N PRO A 96 -9.04 -3.84 -10.68
CA PRO A 96 -9.40 -2.76 -9.78
C PRO A 96 -10.73 -2.09 -10.14
N THR A 97 -11.20 -2.19 -11.39
CA THR A 97 -12.46 -1.55 -11.80
C THR A 97 -13.68 -2.36 -11.39
N ALA A 98 -13.51 -3.59 -10.88
CA ALA A 98 -14.61 -4.48 -10.56
C ALA A 98 -15.21 -4.22 -9.16
N THR A 99 -14.45 -3.61 -8.25
CA THR A 99 -14.92 -3.22 -6.90
C THR A 99 -14.54 -1.77 -6.64
N ILE A 100 -15.55 -0.90 -6.53
CA ILE A 100 -15.37 0.56 -6.42
C ILE A 100 -15.87 1.00 -5.05
N LEU A 101 -15.00 1.65 -4.27
CA LEU A 101 -15.34 2.40 -3.07
C LEU A 101 -15.50 3.86 -3.47
N ASP A 102 -16.71 4.37 -3.29
CA ASP A 102 -17.12 5.67 -3.76
C ASP A 102 -17.56 6.55 -2.58
N ALA A 103 -16.73 7.53 -2.24
CA ALA A 103 -16.96 8.40 -1.11
C ALA A 103 -17.94 9.55 -1.41
N ASN A 104 -18.43 9.68 -2.65
CA ASN A 104 -19.42 10.69 -3.03
C ASN A 104 -19.07 12.12 -2.59
N ASN A 105 -17.79 12.48 -2.59
CA ASN A 105 -17.21 13.73 -2.13
C ASN A 105 -17.51 14.08 -0.66
N ALA A 106 -17.91 13.09 0.14
CA ALA A 106 -18.18 13.30 1.56
C ALA A 106 -16.89 13.68 2.29
N ALA A 107 -16.98 14.72 3.13
CA ALA A 107 -15.86 15.10 3.99
C ALA A 107 -15.52 13.97 4.97
N ASN A 108 -14.25 13.90 5.35
CA ASN A 108 -13.72 12.88 6.26
C ASN A 108 -13.95 11.45 5.76
N SER A 109 -13.89 11.21 4.45
CA SER A 109 -14.09 9.87 3.87
C SER A 109 -12.83 9.00 3.87
N GLY A 110 -11.68 9.54 4.29
CA GLY A 110 -10.38 8.86 4.27
C GLY A 110 -10.30 7.69 5.24
N LEU A 111 -9.50 6.68 4.89
CA LEU A 111 -9.27 5.51 5.74
C LEU A 111 -7.88 5.61 6.38
N ALA A 112 -7.82 5.62 7.70
CA ALA A 112 -6.57 5.65 8.46
C ALA A 112 -6.39 4.35 9.23
N PHE A 113 -5.21 3.75 9.11
CA PHE A 113 -4.83 2.50 9.77
C PHE A 113 -3.58 2.72 10.60
N VAL A 114 -3.64 2.22 11.82
CA VAL A 114 -2.51 2.19 12.74
C VAL A 114 -2.26 0.75 13.16
N PHE A 115 -1.03 0.28 13.07
CA PHE A 115 -0.68 -1.11 13.34
C PHE A 115 0.65 -1.24 14.09
N ASP A 116 0.86 -2.38 14.75
CA ASP A 116 2.08 -2.67 15.50
C ASP A 116 3.09 -3.47 14.66
N PRO A 117 4.34 -3.58 15.14
CA PRO A 117 5.34 -4.41 14.52
C PRO A 117 4.89 -5.85 14.25
N GLY A 118 5.39 -6.40 13.15
CA GLY A 118 5.07 -7.75 12.66
C GLY A 118 3.70 -7.87 11.99
N GLN A 119 2.91 -6.79 11.89
CA GLN A 119 1.62 -6.78 11.20
C GLN A 119 1.74 -6.26 9.76
N GLU A 120 0.81 -6.68 8.89
CA GLU A 120 0.67 -6.15 7.53
C GLU A 120 -0.71 -5.51 7.36
N VAL A 121 -0.78 -4.29 6.82
CA VAL A 121 -2.00 -3.68 6.31
C VAL A 121 -1.92 -3.62 4.79
N LYS A 122 -2.86 -4.31 4.13
CA LYS A 122 -2.83 -4.52 2.69
C LYS A 122 -4.15 -4.22 1.99
N PHE A 123 -4.07 -3.49 0.88
CA PHE A 123 -5.17 -3.23 -0.04
C PHE A 123 -4.85 -3.79 -1.44
N GLU A 124 -5.82 -4.50 -2.03
CA GLU A 124 -5.63 -5.07 -3.36
C GLU A 124 -6.89 -5.10 -4.23
N SER A 125 -6.75 -4.72 -5.51
CA SER A 125 -7.80 -4.84 -6.54
C SER A 125 -9.06 -4.05 -6.22
N LEU A 126 -8.89 -2.82 -5.74
CA LEU A 126 -9.96 -1.88 -5.40
C LEU A 126 -9.80 -0.57 -6.18
N SER A 127 -10.92 0.06 -6.52
CA SER A 127 -10.96 1.47 -6.97
C SER A 127 -11.43 2.37 -5.84
N PHE A 128 -10.76 3.51 -5.66
CA PHE A 128 -11.12 4.56 -4.71
C PHE A 128 -11.41 5.84 -5.50
N THR A 129 -12.61 6.39 -5.32
CA THR A 129 -13.02 7.59 -6.06
C THR A 129 -13.87 8.54 -5.23
N ARG A 130 -13.79 9.84 -5.56
CA ARG A 130 -14.56 10.92 -4.94
C ARG A 130 -14.35 11.02 -3.43
N PHE A 131 -13.14 10.74 -2.94
CA PHE A 131 -12.77 10.97 -1.53
C PHE A 131 -12.48 12.44 -1.28
N ASN A 132 -12.83 12.90 -0.06
CA ASN A 132 -12.54 14.24 0.44
C ASN A 132 -12.08 14.18 1.91
N ALA A 133 -10.77 14.15 2.12
CA ALA A 133 -10.13 13.89 3.40
C ALA A 133 -8.64 14.27 3.37
N ASP A 134 -7.94 14.07 4.49
CA ASP A 134 -6.48 14.24 4.55
C ASP A 134 -5.76 13.23 3.64
N ALA A 135 -6.07 11.95 3.78
CA ALA A 135 -5.59 10.91 2.87
C ALA A 135 -6.75 10.02 2.37
N VAL A 136 -6.63 9.40 1.19
CA VAL A 136 -7.51 8.26 0.86
C VAL A 136 -7.14 7.07 1.73
N LEU A 137 -5.84 6.74 1.79
CA LEU A 137 -5.26 5.74 2.68
C LEU A 137 -4.11 6.35 3.48
N SER A 138 -4.20 6.33 4.81
CA SER A 138 -3.07 6.50 5.72
C SER A 138 -2.76 5.17 6.40
N MET A 139 -1.52 4.72 6.34
CA MET A 139 -1.06 3.48 6.96
C MET A 139 0.20 3.78 7.76
N ASP A 140 0.07 3.84 9.07
CA ASP A 140 1.11 4.27 9.98
C ASP A 140 1.41 3.15 11.00
N MET A 141 2.67 2.87 11.27
CA MET A 141 3.06 1.97 12.35
C MET A 141 3.22 2.75 13.67
N ASP A 142 2.55 2.32 14.75
CA ASP A 142 2.50 3.08 16.02
C ASP A 142 3.77 2.91 16.86
N ILE A 143 4.18 1.67 17.07
CA ILE A 143 5.26 1.35 18.00
C ILE A 143 6.60 1.49 17.29
N LEU A 144 7.41 2.39 17.82
CA LEU A 144 8.75 2.73 17.36
C LEU A 144 9.78 1.65 17.77
N GLY A 145 10.75 1.34 16.90
CA GLY A 145 11.94 0.56 17.26
C GLY A 145 11.96 -0.92 16.88
N ASP A 146 11.03 -1.39 16.04
CA ASP A 146 11.07 -2.72 15.43
C ASP A 146 10.95 -2.58 13.91
N ASP A 147 11.76 -3.33 13.17
CA ASP A 147 11.89 -3.23 11.72
C ASP A 147 10.95 -4.19 10.96
N SER A 148 9.96 -4.74 11.67
CA SER A 148 8.92 -5.61 11.14
C SER A 148 7.59 -4.88 11.05
N GLY A 149 6.86 -5.09 9.95
CA GLY A 149 5.58 -4.42 9.71
C GLY A 149 5.50 -3.93 8.27
N ALA A 150 4.32 -4.01 7.63
CA ALA A 150 4.20 -3.72 6.21
C ALA A 150 2.93 -2.94 5.84
N ALA A 151 3.11 -1.88 5.04
CA ALA A 151 2.04 -1.16 4.37
C ALA A 151 2.06 -1.48 2.87
N VAL A 152 1.02 -2.13 2.35
CA VAL A 152 1.01 -2.69 0.99
C VAL A 152 -0.23 -2.24 0.21
N VAL A 153 -0.02 -1.57 -0.91
CA VAL A 153 -1.09 -1.21 -1.86
C VAL A 153 -0.74 -1.75 -3.23
N ARG A 154 -1.56 -2.66 -3.76
CA ARG A 154 -1.28 -3.25 -5.06
C ARG A 154 -2.50 -3.46 -5.95
N ASN A 155 -2.31 -3.34 -7.26
CA ASN A 155 -3.40 -3.50 -8.23
C ASN A 155 -4.61 -2.60 -7.92
N CYS A 156 -4.42 -1.43 -7.31
CA CYS A 156 -5.49 -0.51 -6.95
C CYS A 156 -5.56 0.67 -7.94
N ARG A 157 -6.72 1.34 -7.95
CA ARG A 157 -6.97 2.52 -8.76
C ARG A 157 -7.48 3.66 -7.87
N PHE A 158 -6.89 4.84 -8.00
CA PHE A 158 -7.26 6.05 -7.24
C PHE A 158 -7.49 7.19 -8.22
N VAL A 159 -8.74 7.61 -8.38
CA VAL A 159 -9.12 8.64 -9.35
C VAL A 159 -10.17 9.60 -8.81
N ASP A 160 -10.17 10.83 -9.32
CA ASP A 160 -11.20 11.83 -9.05
C ASP A 160 -11.38 12.08 -7.54
N ASN A 161 -10.29 12.02 -6.77
CA ASN A 161 -10.27 12.34 -5.34
C ASN A 161 -9.81 13.79 -5.14
N ASN A 162 -10.31 14.43 -4.08
CA ASN A 162 -9.92 15.77 -3.65
C ASN A 162 -9.42 15.72 -2.21
N VAL A 163 -8.13 15.49 -2.02
CA VAL A 163 -7.53 15.12 -0.73
C VAL A 163 -6.23 15.87 -0.50
N GLN A 164 -5.59 15.73 0.66
CA GLN A 164 -4.23 16.21 0.84
C GLN A 164 -3.18 15.23 0.34
N GLN A 165 -3.49 13.94 0.39
CA GLN A 165 -2.66 12.83 -0.04
C GLN A 165 -3.52 11.67 -0.56
N ILE A 166 -3.09 10.94 -1.58
CA ILE A 166 -3.80 9.72 -1.97
C ILE A 166 -3.38 8.57 -1.06
N ILE A 167 -2.08 8.34 -0.97
CA ILE A 167 -1.49 7.33 -0.10
C ILE A 167 -0.43 8.00 0.77
N ARG A 168 -0.56 7.82 2.09
CA ARG A 168 0.49 8.06 3.07
C ARG A 168 0.86 6.74 3.73
N ALA A 169 2.14 6.39 3.70
CA ALA A 169 2.66 5.22 4.36
C ALA A 169 3.90 5.56 5.20
N ASP A 170 3.91 5.09 6.44
CA ASP A 170 5.04 5.15 7.36
C ASP A 170 5.15 3.79 8.05
N ALA A 171 6.06 2.95 7.54
CA ALA A 171 6.28 1.59 8.02
C ALA A 171 7.68 1.10 7.62
N PRO A 172 8.25 0.09 8.31
CA PRO A 172 9.54 -0.48 7.95
C PRO A 172 9.57 -1.11 6.54
N GLN A 173 8.42 -1.55 6.05
CA GLN A 173 8.26 -2.14 4.71
C GLN A 173 7.08 -1.49 4.01
N MET A 174 7.35 -0.78 2.92
CA MET A 174 6.32 -0.07 2.15
C MET A 174 6.33 -0.57 0.72
N ALA A 175 5.18 -1.03 0.21
CA ALA A 175 5.09 -1.56 -1.14
C ALA A 175 3.88 -0.96 -1.89
N LEU A 176 4.17 -0.23 -2.97
CA LEU A 176 3.20 0.27 -3.92
C LEU A 176 3.47 -0.38 -5.26
N VAL A 177 2.62 -1.34 -5.64
CA VAL A 177 2.88 -2.20 -6.80
C VAL A 177 1.71 -2.20 -7.77
N ASN A 178 1.96 -1.86 -9.03
CA ASN A 178 0.97 -1.98 -10.09
C ASN A 178 -0.32 -1.19 -9.81
N ASN A 179 -0.22 0.06 -9.35
CA ASN A 179 -1.38 0.92 -9.11
C ASN A 179 -1.55 1.96 -10.22
N LEU A 180 -2.79 2.46 -10.39
CA LEU A 180 -3.09 3.67 -11.15
C LEU A 180 -3.56 4.75 -10.18
N ILE A 181 -2.83 5.87 -10.10
CA ILE A 181 -3.15 7.02 -9.26
C ILE A 181 -3.19 8.24 -10.16
N ALA A 182 -4.38 8.68 -10.57
CA ALA A 182 -4.48 9.64 -11.65
C ALA A 182 -5.71 10.54 -11.59
N GLY A 183 -5.58 11.77 -12.09
CA GLY A 183 -6.71 12.72 -12.16
C GLY A 183 -7.22 13.16 -10.79
N ASN A 184 -6.36 13.16 -9.78
CA ASN A 184 -6.73 13.63 -8.44
C ASN A 184 -6.37 15.11 -8.24
N VAL A 185 -7.09 15.77 -7.34
CA VAL A 185 -6.81 17.12 -6.86
C VAL A 185 -6.19 16.99 -5.48
N ILE A 186 -4.96 17.49 -5.35
CA ILE A 186 -4.18 17.41 -4.11
C ILE A 186 -4.00 18.83 -3.55
N GLY A 187 -4.44 19.05 -2.31
CA GLY A 187 -4.37 20.36 -1.65
C GLY A 187 -3.82 20.29 -0.23
N GLY A 188 -3.65 21.44 0.44
CA GLY A 188 -3.16 21.48 1.83
C GLY A 188 -1.70 21.92 1.97
N PRO A 189 -1.17 21.96 3.20
CA PRO A 189 0.11 22.61 3.52
C PRO A 189 1.36 21.78 3.16
N ALA A 190 1.23 20.46 3.02
CA ALA A 190 2.32 19.55 2.61
C ALA A 190 1.82 18.53 1.56
N PRO A 191 1.33 18.99 0.40
CA PRO A 191 0.55 18.16 -0.49
C PRO A 191 1.47 17.21 -1.28
N ALA A 192 1.13 15.93 -1.28
CA ALA A 192 1.85 14.88 -2.01
C ALA A 192 0.84 13.86 -2.53
N THR A 193 0.88 13.49 -3.82
CA THR A 193 -0.05 12.47 -4.33
C THR A 193 0.23 11.13 -3.63
N VAL A 194 1.49 10.71 -3.59
CA VAL A 194 1.97 9.58 -2.78
C VAL A 194 3.09 10.08 -1.88
N LEU A 195 2.98 9.78 -0.59
CA LEU A 195 4.03 10.02 0.40
C LEU A 195 4.41 8.71 1.10
N THR A 196 5.70 8.39 1.06
CA THR A 196 6.29 7.35 1.91
C THR A 196 7.36 7.99 2.79
N ASP A 197 7.23 7.83 4.10
CA ASP A 197 8.14 8.40 5.09
C ASP A 197 8.98 7.29 5.73
N PHE A 198 10.30 7.48 5.78
CA PHE A 198 11.18 6.61 6.55
C PHE A 198 11.36 7.29 7.90
N SER A 199 10.73 6.74 8.93
CA SER A 199 10.89 7.20 10.31
C SER A 199 12.25 6.80 10.86
N SER A 200 12.88 7.68 11.65
CA SER A 200 14.20 7.47 12.31
C SER A 200 14.23 6.32 13.32
N HIS A 201 13.11 5.64 13.50
CA HIS A 201 12.93 4.56 14.45
C HIS A 201 12.94 3.18 13.78
N PHE A 202 12.98 3.13 12.45
CA PHE A 202 12.86 1.91 11.66
C PHE A 202 13.95 1.82 10.60
N ASN A 203 14.46 0.62 10.40
CA ASN A 203 15.19 0.24 9.22
C ASN A 203 14.20 0.03 8.05
N SER A 204 13.89 1.13 7.35
CA SER A 204 12.79 1.20 6.38
C SER A 204 13.24 0.95 4.94
N TYR A 205 12.42 0.28 4.14
CA TYR A 205 12.58 0.28 2.69
C TYR A 205 11.25 0.49 1.97
N VAL A 206 11.37 1.00 0.75
CA VAL A 206 10.22 1.15 -0.14
C VAL A 206 10.43 0.41 -1.46
N VAL A 207 9.36 -0.21 -1.93
CA VAL A 207 9.23 -0.82 -3.25
C VAL A 207 8.09 -0.11 -3.97
N ILE A 208 8.43 0.80 -4.86
CA ILE A 208 7.46 1.51 -5.70
C ILE A 208 7.71 1.03 -7.12
N THR A 209 6.96 0.03 -7.54
CA THR A 209 7.18 -0.59 -8.84
C THR A 209 5.93 -0.58 -9.68
N ASN A 210 6.12 -0.33 -10.96
CA ASN A 210 5.11 -0.62 -11.96
C ASN A 210 3.81 0.20 -11.81
N ASN A 211 3.88 1.37 -11.19
CA ASN A 211 2.74 2.27 -11.00
C ASN A 211 2.62 3.27 -12.15
N THR A 212 1.39 3.73 -12.40
CA THR A 212 1.12 4.95 -13.17
C THR A 212 0.59 6.01 -12.23
N ILE A 213 1.37 7.06 -11.98
CA ILE A 213 1.01 8.21 -11.16
C ILE A 213 0.98 9.43 -12.08
N ALA A 214 -0.20 9.85 -12.53
CA ALA A 214 -0.27 10.80 -13.63
C ALA A 214 -1.41 11.82 -13.57
N ASN A 215 -1.12 13.04 -14.03
CA ASN A 215 -2.09 14.13 -14.10
C ASN A 215 -2.81 14.40 -12.77
N ASN A 216 -2.10 14.29 -11.65
CA ASN A 216 -2.58 14.73 -10.34
C ASN A 216 -2.18 16.20 -10.13
N ILE A 217 -3.14 17.07 -9.79
CA ILE A 217 -2.90 18.51 -9.71
C ILE A 217 -2.62 18.95 -8.27
N GLY A 218 -1.79 19.97 -8.10
CA GLY A 218 -1.55 20.66 -6.82
C GLY A 218 -0.38 20.15 -5.98
N ALA A 219 0.20 19.00 -6.31
CA ALA A 219 1.28 18.37 -5.54
C ALA A 219 2.27 17.59 -6.39
N ALA A 220 3.41 17.23 -5.81
CA ALA A 220 4.30 16.24 -6.40
C ALA A 220 3.58 14.91 -6.64
N GLY A 221 4.00 14.17 -7.68
CA GLY A 221 3.47 12.85 -7.99
C GLY A 221 3.89 11.81 -6.95
N LEU A 222 5.19 11.74 -6.69
CA LEU A 222 5.77 10.83 -5.71
C LEU A 222 6.73 11.57 -4.80
N ILE A 223 6.54 11.45 -3.49
CA ILE A 223 7.52 11.82 -2.48
C ILE A 223 7.97 10.57 -1.74
N VAL A 224 9.26 10.26 -1.83
CA VAL A 224 9.93 9.36 -0.90
C VAL A 224 10.79 10.23 0.00
N HIS A 225 10.43 10.30 1.27
CA HIS A 225 11.13 11.11 2.26
C HIS A 225 11.85 10.21 3.25
N ASN A 226 13.17 10.39 3.33
CA ASN A 226 14.00 9.71 4.28
C ASN A 226 14.42 10.65 5.41
N SER A 227 13.71 10.60 6.53
CA SER A 227 14.05 11.40 7.73
C SER A 227 15.24 10.82 8.52
N THR A 228 15.70 9.62 8.16
CA THR A 228 16.83 8.93 8.82
C THR A 228 18.20 9.36 8.29
N ALA A 229 18.21 10.18 7.23
CA ALA A 229 19.42 10.59 6.53
C ALA A 229 20.38 11.37 7.46
N GLY A 230 21.60 10.86 7.64
CA GLY A 230 22.57 11.44 8.57
C GLY A 230 22.20 11.28 10.06
N SER A 231 21.21 10.43 10.37
CA SER A 231 20.88 10.06 11.75
C SER A 231 21.85 8.99 12.27
N ALA A 232 21.80 8.71 13.58
CA ALA A 232 22.59 7.64 14.20
C ALA A 232 22.10 6.23 13.81
N VAL A 233 20.90 6.12 13.21
CA VAL A 233 20.25 4.85 12.86
C VAL A 233 19.71 4.93 11.42
N PRO A 234 20.59 5.02 10.42
CA PRO A 234 20.15 5.03 9.03
C PRO A 234 19.56 3.68 8.63
N SER A 235 18.68 3.68 7.62
CA SER A 235 18.21 2.43 7.02
C SER A 235 19.28 1.80 6.14
N ASP A 236 19.72 0.58 6.45
CA ASP A 236 20.67 -0.18 5.63
C ASP A 236 19.99 -1.00 4.52
N ARG A 237 18.66 -0.97 4.45
CA ARG A 237 17.88 -1.69 3.43
C ARG A 237 17.86 -0.93 2.11
N ILE A 238 17.97 -1.69 1.02
CA ILE A 238 17.94 -1.14 -0.34
C ILE A 238 16.48 -0.86 -0.73
N SER A 239 16.19 0.37 -1.13
CA SER A 239 14.90 0.74 -1.69
C SER A 239 14.91 0.71 -3.22
N GLU A 240 13.76 0.49 -3.84
CA GLU A 240 13.61 0.43 -5.30
C GLU A 240 12.39 1.24 -5.76
N VAL A 241 12.63 2.22 -6.64
CA VAL A 241 11.61 2.93 -7.41
C VAL A 241 11.88 2.63 -8.88
N ALA A 242 11.13 1.68 -9.45
CA ALA A 242 11.41 1.17 -10.79
C ALA A 242 10.18 0.90 -11.65
N ASN A 243 10.33 1.03 -12.98
CA ASN A 243 9.27 0.76 -13.96
C ASN A 243 7.98 1.55 -13.74
N ASN A 244 8.07 2.76 -13.19
CA ASN A 244 6.91 3.62 -13.01
C ASN A 244 6.77 4.63 -14.14
N ILE A 245 5.53 5.07 -14.38
CA ILE A 245 5.21 6.26 -15.16
C ILE A 245 4.72 7.31 -14.17
N ILE A 246 5.51 8.36 -13.96
CA ILE A 246 5.21 9.44 -13.01
C ILE A 246 5.24 10.76 -13.76
N TRP A 247 4.11 11.17 -14.34
CA TRP A 247 4.08 12.23 -15.36
C TRP A 247 2.90 13.18 -15.24
N GLY A 248 3.17 14.47 -15.44
CA GLY A 248 2.13 15.50 -15.53
C GLY A 248 1.47 15.79 -14.19
N ASN A 249 2.14 15.44 -13.08
CA ASN A 249 1.69 15.82 -11.76
C ASN A 249 2.07 17.29 -11.49
N GLY A 250 1.70 17.82 -10.31
CA GLY A 250 2.30 19.06 -9.83
C GLY A 250 3.83 18.95 -9.73
N THR A 251 4.50 20.09 -9.61
CA THR A 251 5.97 20.12 -9.68
C THR A 251 6.60 19.80 -8.32
N PRO A 252 7.55 18.85 -8.23
CA PRO A 252 8.05 17.94 -9.28
C PRO A 252 7.23 16.65 -9.41
N ASP A 253 7.40 15.89 -10.51
CA ASP A 253 6.79 14.56 -10.61
C ASP A 253 7.33 13.60 -9.55
N ILE A 254 8.65 13.62 -9.31
CA ILE A 254 9.32 12.80 -8.29
C ILE A 254 10.14 13.71 -7.36
N ASN A 255 10.02 13.49 -6.06
CA ASN A 255 10.89 14.10 -5.04
C ASN A 255 11.45 13.01 -4.12
N LEU A 256 12.79 12.88 -4.10
CA LEU A 256 13.49 11.89 -3.29
C LEU A 256 14.33 12.61 -2.23
N SER A 257 13.76 12.91 -1.08
CA SER A 257 14.47 13.67 -0.04
C SER A 257 15.17 12.73 0.94
N GLY A 258 16.38 13.10 1.39
CA GLY A 258 17.19 12.31 2.33
C GLY A 258 17.99 11.15 1.71
N PHE A 259 18.04 11.03 0.38
CA PHE A 259 18.81 9.97 -0.32
C PHE A 259 20.18 10.44 -0.87
N SER A 260 20.66 11.59 -0.42
CA SER A 260 21.98 12.13 -0.77
C SER A 260 23.11 11.61 0.14
N HIS A 261 22.81 10.72 1.09
CA HIS A 261 23.76 10.17 2.05
C HIS A 261 24.11 8.73 1.68
N ALA A 262 25.37 8.31 1.94
CA ALA A 262 25.88 7.00 1.53
C ALA A 262 25.21 5.82 2.26
N ASP A 263 24.53 6.11 3.37
CA ASP A 263 23.79 5.18 4.23
C ASP A 263 22.31 5.06 3.84
N ALA A 264 21.87 5.67 2.73
CA ALA A 264 20.49 5.61 2.25
C ALA A 264 20.44 5.12 0.78
N ALA A 265 20.46 3.80 0.58
CA ALA A 265 20.48 3.21 -0.75
C ALA A 265 19.08 3.20 -1.40
N LEU A 266 18.92 3.95 -2.50
CA LEU A 266 17.73 3.95 -3.33
C LEU A 266 18.10 3.75 -4.80
N ILE A 267 17.55 2.69 -5.40
CA ILE A 267 17.65 2.44 -6.83
C ILE A 267 16.49 3.14 -7.52
N LEU A 268 16.78 4.20 -8.26
CA LEU A 268 15.82 4.85 -9.17
C LEU A 268 16.18 4.42 -10.61
N SER A 269 15.43 3.50 -11.21
CA SER A 269 15.75 2.89 -12.52
C SER A 269 14.53 2.70 -13.42
N SER A 270 14.71 2.77 -14.74
CA SER A 270 13.65 2.44 -15.72
C SER A 270 12.30 3.14 -15.51
N ASN A 271 12.29 4.34 -14.94
CA ASN A 271 11.06 5.14 -14.80
C ASN A 271 10.92 6.10 -15.98
N LEU A 272 9.68 6.43 -16.34
CA LEU A 272 9.38 7.57 -17.19
C LEU A 272 8.77 8.68 -16.34
N TYR A 273 9.37 9.87 -16.37
CA TYR A 273 8.88 11.03 -15.61
C TYR A 273 9.10 12.37 -16.33
N GLY A 274 8.48 13.44 -15.85
CA GLY A 274 8.68 14.79 -16.38
C GLY A 274 9.73 15.59 -15.63
N SER A 275 9.75 15.50 -14.30
CA SER A 275 10.73 16.19 -13.47
C SER A 275 11.09 15.40 -12.21
N VAL A 276 12.32 15.57 -11.74
CA VAL A 276 12.79 14.98 -10.49
C VAL A 276 13.53 16.02 -9.66
N SER A 277 13.29 16.05 -8.35
CA SER A 277 14.07 16.83 -7.39
C SER A 277 14.72 15.94 -6.35
N ASN A 278 15.86 16.39 -5.83
CA ASN A 278 16.60 15.72 -4.75
C ASN A 278 17.02 14.27 -5.03
N ALA A 279 16.82 13.78 -6.26
CA ALA A 279 17.35 12.49 -6.64
C ALA A 279 18.86 12.47 -6.41
N GLY A 280 19.30 11.46 -5.65
CA GLY A 280 20.69 11.04 -5.67
C GLY A 280 21.09 10.52 -7.07
N PRO A 281 22.17 9.75 -7.18
CA PRO A 281 22.60 9.19 -8.45
C PRO A 281 21.48 8.40 -9.13
N LEU A 282 21.18 8.74 -10.38
CA LEU A 282 20.17 8.03 -11.18
C LEU A 282 20.79 6.76 -11.77
N ALA A 283 20.12 5.62 -11.61
CA ALA A 283 20.48 4.42 -12.36
C ALA A 283 20.05 4.54 -13.84
N SER A 284 20.47 3.60 -14.67
CA SER A 284 20.15 3.58 -16.10
C SER A 284 18.65 3.32 -16.36
N GLY A 285 18.22 3.59 -17.60
CA GLY A 285 16.87 3.29 -18.08
C GLY A 285 15.81 4.35 -17.76
N ASN A 286 16.12 5.34 -16.92
CA ASN A 286 15.19 6.44 -16.67
C ASN A 286 15.02 7.34 -17.92
N LEU A 287 13.78 7.71 -18.23
CA LEU A 287 13.39 8.51 -19.38
C LEU A 287 12.70 9.80 -18.93
N VAL A 288 13.14 10.93 -19.50
CA VAL A 288 12.44 12.21 -19.38
C VAL A 288 11.71 12.49 -20.68
N ALA A 289 10.47 12.00 -20.77
CA ALA A 289 9.69 12.07 -22.00
C ALA A 289 8.20 11.95 -21.73
N ASN A 290 7.37 12.48 -22.63
CA ASN A 290 5.91 12.32 -22.55
C ASN A 290 5.52 10.83 -22.75
N PRO A 291 4.70 10.24 -21.86
CA PRO A 291 4.30 8.83 -21.97
C PRO A 291 3.33 8.55 -23.13
N LEU A 292 2.81 9.58 -23.81
CA LEU A 292 1.85 9.44 -24.92
C LEU A 292 0.62 8.60 -24.54
N PHE A 293 -0.04 8.96 -23.43
CA PHE A 293 -1.32 8.37 -23.06
C PHE A 293 -2.38 8.58 -24.16
N VAL A 294 -3.21 7.56 -24.42
CA VAL A 294 -4.20 7.59 -25.51
C VAL A 294 -5.28 8.66 -25.29
N ASN A 295 -5.92 8.68 -24.10
CA ASN A 295 -6.94 9.67 -23.78
C ASN A 295 -7.03 9.89 -22.26
N PRO A 296 -6.03 10.57 -21.65
CA PRO A 296 -5.99 10.75 -20.21
C PRO A 296 -7.15 11.59 -19.68
N GLY A 297 -7.69 12.54 -20.48
CA GLY A 297 -8.84 13.36 -20.08
C GLY A 297 -10.15 12.57 -19.92
N ALA A 298 -10.23 11.37 -20.49
CA ALA A 298 -11.33 10.43 -20.28
C ALA A 298 -10.96 9.28 -19.32
N GLY A 299 -9.84 9.40 -18.59
CA GLY A 299 -9.36 8.36 -17.68
C GLY A 299 -8.66 7.17 -18.36
N ASN A 300 -8.37 7.25 -19.67
CA ASN A 300 -7.63 6.20 -20.39
C ASN A 300 -6.13 6.51 -20.41
N TYR A 301 -5.43 5.88 -19.45
CA TYR A 301 -3.98 5.96 -19.28
C TYR A 301 -3.22 4.82 -19.96
N SER A 302 -3.85 4.09 -20.88
CA SER A 302 -3.11 3.19 -21.77
C SER A 302 -2.14 3.97 -22.64
N LEU A 303 -1.01 3.35 -22.96
CA LEU A 303 0.03 3.96 -23.78
C LEU A 303 -0.30 3.84 -25.27
N SER A 304 0.01 4.89 -26.03
CA SER A 304 0.14 4.78 -27.49
C SER A 304 1.21 3.73 -27.86
N PRO A 305 1.05 3.00 -28.98
CA PRO A 305 2.10 2.09 -29.48
C PRO A 305 3.47 2.76 -29.71
N THR A 306 3.50 4.07 -29.91
CA THR A 306 4.73 4.85 -30.11
C THR A 306 5.27 5.48 -28.83
N SER A 307 4.69 5.14 -27.67
CA SER A 307 5.13 5.66 -26.38
C SER A 307 6.59 5.27 -26.09
N PRO A 308 7.42 6.19 -25.59
CA PRO A 308 8.77 5.86 -25.15
C PRO A 308 8.80 4.92 -23.95
N ALA A 309 7.67 4.74 -23.22
CA ALA A 309 7.58 3.77 -22.13
C ALA A 309 7.34 2.33 -22.60
N VAL A 310 6.94 2.12 -23.86
CA VAL A 310 6.76 0.76 -24.40
C VAL A 310 8.13 0.11 -24.51
N ASN A 311 8.28 -1.07 -23.89
CA ASN A 311 9.50 -1.87 -23.87
C ASN A 311 10.73 -1.15 -23.27
N SER A 312 10.54 -0.12 -22.44
CA SER A 312 11.63 0.57 -21.73
C SER A 312 11.82 0.10 -20.28
N GLY A 313 11.05 -0.88 -19.84
CA GLY A 313 11.10 -1.41 -18.48
C GLY A 313 12.39 -2.20 -18.21
N ALA A 314 12.79 -2.25 -16.94
CA ALA A 314 13.87 -3.10 -16.47
C ALA A 314 13.53 -4.59 -16.68
N SER A 315 14.51 -5.36 -17.17
CA SER A 315 14.43 -6.82 -17.28
C SER A 315 14.58 -7.54 -15.93
N PHE A 316 15.06 -6.81 -14.91
CA PHE A 316 15.23 -7.28 -13.54
C PHE A 316 14.82 -6.18 -12.56
N GLN A 317 14.12 -6.57 -11.49
CA GLN A 317 13.81 -5.74 -10.33
C GLN A 317 14.18 -6.53 -9.08
N LEU A 318 14.77 -5.86 -8.09
CA LEU A 318 15.24 -6.49 -6.86
C LEU A 318 14.10 -7.22 -6.12
N TYR A 319 12.90 -6.64 -6.15
CA TYR A 319 11.71 -7.18 -5.49
C TYR A 319 10.76 -7.93 -6.44
N GLY A 320 11.22 -8.25 -7.65
CA GLY A 320 10.49 -9.01 -8.65
C GLY A 320 9.53 -8.18 -9.49
N LEU A 321 9.27 -8.67 -10.70
CA LEU A 321 8.34 -8.07 -11.66
C LEU A 321 6.93 -8.64 -11.47
N PRO A 322 5.88 -7.80 -11.44
CA PRO A 322 4.52 -8.29 -11.57
C PRO A 322 4.33 -8.98 -12.93
N PRO A 323 3.65 -10.13 -13.00
CA PRO A 323 3.53 -10.91 -14.23
C PRO A 323 2.72 -10.19 -15.32
N VAL A 324 1.79 -9.32 -14.90
CA VAL A 324 0.92 -8.52 -15.77
C VAL A 324 0.79 -7.10 -15.23
N ASP A 325 0.37 -6.18 -16.09
CA ASP A 325 0.01 -4.81 -15.72
C ASP A 325 -1.36 -4.72 -15.03
N LEU A 326 -1.87 -3.50 -14.83
CA LEU A 326 -3.13 -3.26 -14.13
C LEU A 326 -4.36 -3.76 -14.89
N VAL A 327 -4.27 -3.86 -16.23
CA VAL A 327 -5.34 -4.34 -17.10
C VAL A 327 -5.17 -5.81 -17.49
N GLY A 328 -4.19 -6.50 -16.90
CA GLY A 328 -3.95 -7.93 -17.10
C GLY A 328 -3.13 -8.27 -18.35
N VAL A 329 -2.43 -7.30 -18.94
CA VAL A 329 -1.60 -7.49 -20.13
C VAL A 329 -0.14 -7.71 -19.73
N ASN A 330 0.57 -8.57 -20.46
CA ASN A 330 2.02 -8.76 -20.29
C ASN A 330 2.75 -7.44 -20.55
N ARG A 331 3.65 -7.06 -19.64
CA ARG A 331 4.35 -5.77 -19.72
C ARG A 331 5.40 -5.69 -20.82
N ILE A 332 6.06 -6.80 -21.12
CA ILE A 332 7.05 -6.87 -22.19
C ILE A 332 6.33 -7.38 -23.43
N ILE A 333 6.22 -6.55 -24.46
CA ILE A 333 5.58 -6.89 -25.74
C ILE A 333 6.70 -7.10 -26.76
N GLY A 334 7.11 -8.37 -26.95
CA GLY A 334 8.19 -8.78 -27.86
C GLY A 334 9.38 -9.45 -27.13
N SER A 335 10.32 -10.01 -27.89
CA SER A 335 11.62 -10.43 -27.33
C SER A 335 12.51 -9.20 -27.21
N GLY A 336 12.80 -8.78 -25.97
CA GLY A 336 13.90 -7.85 -25.70
C GLY A 336 15.24 -8.44 -26.09
#